data_AF-A0A9D0XYH6-F1
#
_entry.id   AF-A0A9D0XYH6-F1
#
_cell.length_a   1.000
_cell.length_b   1.000
_cell.length_c   1.000
_cell.angle_alpha   90.00
_cell.angle_beta   90.00
_cell.angle_gamma   90.00
#
_symmetry.space_group_name_H-M   'P 1'
#
loop_
_entity.id
_entity.type
_entity.pdbx_description
1 polymer ?
#
loop_
_entity_poly.entity_id
_entity_poly.type
_entity_poly.pdbx_seq_one_letter_code
_entity_poly.pdbx_strand_id
1 'polypeptide(L)'
;MFRWYEEAKSIAERDPAARGVWQVIFQYPGYKAVRAYRIAHWFHKRGFYFIARAISQLARHRYGIEIHPGAKIGKCLFIDHGMGVVIGETAEIGDYCTIYHGVTLGGTGKDKGKRHPTVGNNVLISAGAKILGPMKIGDNAKIGANAVVLTEVEPDTTVVGVPGRAVKRAGERIRQSFELDQIHIPDPVSQEFCRLRAEIERLKSELKTYEEAFERIKVLCPDTEKDIKKEAGKAENEE
;
A
#
# COMPACT_ATOMS: atom_id res chain seq x y z
N MET A 1 16.85 -10.57 24.23
CA MET A 1 17.92 -9.60 24.58
C MET A 1 17.64 -8.29 23.84
N PHE A 2 17.61 -7.16 24.54
CA PHE A 2 17.25 -5.86 23.93
C PHE A 2 18.40 -5.33 23.06
N ARG A 3 18.29 -5.42 21.74
CA ARG A 3 19.31 -4.97 20.77
C ARG A 3 19.16 -3.47 20.44
N TRP A 4 19.15 -2.64 21.48
CA TRP A 4 18.85 -1.21 21.37
C TRP A 4 19.84 -0.44 20.48
N TYR A 5 21.13 -0.78 20.58
CA TYR A 5 22.18 -0.17 19.77
C TYR A 5 22.02 -0.49 18.29
N GLU A 6 21.68 -1.74 17.95
CA GLU A 6 21.48 -2.15 16.56
C GLU A 6 20.26 -1.50 15.92
N GLU A 7 19.15 -1.36 16.68
CA GLU A 7 17.97 -0.63 16.21
C GLU A 7 18.33 0.84 15.94
N ALA A 8 19.06 1.50 16.85
CA ALA A 8 19.50 2.88 16.66
C ALA A 8 20.49 3.04 15.50
N LYS A 9 21.43 2.09 15.34
CA LYS A 9 22.38 2.06 14.22
C LYS A 9 21.66 1.91 12.88
N SER A 10 20.70 0.98 12.80
CA SER A 10 19.90 0.77 11.59
C SER A 10 19.04 1.99 11.21
N ILE A 11 18.60 2.78 12.19
CA ILE A 11 17.91 4.05 11.90
C ILE A 11 18.91 5.08 11.39
N ALA A 12 20.08 5.21 12.02
CA ALA A 12 21.11 6.15 11.59
C ALA A 12 21.63 5.86 10.17
N GLU A 13 21.63 4.60 9.74
CA GLU A 13 22.01 4.19 8.38
C GLU A 13 20.92 4.46 7.33
N ARG A 14 19.64 4.49 7.74
CA ARG A 14 18.50 4.65 6.82
C ARG A 14 17.99 6.07 6.73
N ASP A 15 18.20 6.89 7.75
CA ASP A 15 17.77 8.29 7.76
C ASP A 15 18.90 9.22 7.30
N PRO A 16 18.79 9.88 6.13
CA PRO A 16 19.78 10.85 5.67
C PRO A 16 19.98 12.04 6.61
N ALA A 17 18.99 12.35 7.47
CA ALA A 17 19.08 13.45 8.43
C ALA A 17 19.83 13.08 9.71
N ALA A 18 20.05 11.79 9.97
CA ALA A 18 20.75 11.33 11.16
C ALA A 18 22.26 11.61 11.07
N ARG A 19 22.79 12.32 12.07
CA ARG A 19 24.23 12.60 12.22
C ARG A 19 24.97 11.55 13.03
N GLY A 20 24.27 10.52 13.52
CA GLY A 20 24.87 9.40 14.23
C GLY A 20 23.93 8.70 15.22
N VAL A 21 24.38 7.56 15.74
CA VAL A 21 23.60 6.67 16.61
C VAL A 21 23.14 7.35 17.90
N TRP A 22 24.00 8.18 18.52
CA TRP A 22 23.65 8.91 19.74
C TRP A 22 22.51 9.91 19.53
N GLN A 23 22.48 10.58 18.38
CA GLN A 23 21.40 11.48 18.03
C GLN A 23 20.07 10.72 17.98
N VAL A 24 20.06 9.55 17.33
CA VAL A 24 18.87 8.68 17.28
C VAL A 24 18.41 8.30 18.69
N ILE A 25 19.34 7.83 19.54
CA ILE A 25 19.00 7.39 20.90
C ILE A 25 18.35 8.50 21.72
N PHE A 26 18.90 9.72 21.66
CA PHE A 26 18.48 10.81 22.54
C PHE A 26 17.42 11.72 21.94
N GLN A 27 17.28 11.81 20.63
CA GLN A 27 16.43 12.82 19.98
C GLN A 27 15.26 12.22 19.20
N TYR A 28 15.32 10.95 18.77
CA TYR A 28 14.29 10.42 17.88
C TYR A 28 13.08 9.90 18.67
N PRO A 29 11.88 10.48 18.50
CA PRO A 29 10.68 10.03 19.19
C PRO A 29 10.25 8.62 18.74
N GLY A 30 10.40 8.30 17.45
CA GLY A 30 10.12 6.98 16.89
C GLY A 30 10.89 5.86 17.58
N TYR A 31 12.20 6.04 17.72
CA TYR A 31 13.06 5.10 18.45
C TYR A 31 12.60 4.92 19.90
N LYS A 32 12.37 6.02 20.63
CA LYS A 32 11.92 5.97 22.03
C LYS A 32 10.56 5.28 22.20
N ALA A 33 9.62 5.51 21.28
CA ALA A 33 8.32 4.85 21.30
C ALA A 33 8.43 3.34 21.09
N VAL A 34 9.26 2.89 20.13
CA VAL A 34 9.52 1.45 19.93
C VAL A 34 10.14 0.84 21.19
N ARG A 35 11.10 1.51 21.83
CA ARG A 35 11.71 1.05 23.10
C ARG A 35 10.67 0.91 24.21
N ALA A 36 9.79 1.89 24.40
CA ALA A 36 8.70 1.83 25.37
C ALA A 36 7.73 0.68 25.05
N TYR A 37 7.40 0.48 23.77
CA TYR A 37 6.61 -0.66 23.31
C TYR A 37 7.29 -1.99 23.65
N ARG A 38 8.60 -2.17 23.46
CA ARG A 38 9.27 -3.44 23.81
C ARG A 38 9.10 -3.80 25.29
N ILE A 39 9.15 -2.80 26.18
CA ILE A 39 8.91 -2.98 27.61
C ILE A 39 7.43 -3.30 27.87
N ALA A 40 6.51 -2.53 27.28
CA ALA A 40 5.07 -2.77 27.41
C ALA A 40 4.66 -4.16 26.92
N HIS A 41 5.20 -4.59 25.77
CA HIS A 41 4.97 -5.90 25.17
C HIS A 41 5.48 -7.04 26.07
N TRP A 42 6.61 -6.85 26.76
CA TRP A 42 7.11 -7.81 27.73
C TRP A 42 6.16 -7.98 28.93
N PHE A 43 5.62 -6.88 29.46
CA PHE A 43 4.60 -6.94 30.53
C PHE A 43 3.31 -7.61 30.02
N HIS A 44 2.89 -7.27 28.80
CA HIS A 44 1.72 -7.85 28.16
C HIS A 44 1.84 -9.38 28.02
N LYS A 45 2.99 -9.88 27.56
CA LYS A 45 3.26 -11.32 27.44
C LYS A 45 3.27 -12.07 28.77
N ARG A 46 3.46 -11.37 29.89
CA ARG A 46 3.44 -11.94 31.25
C ARG A 46 2.08 -11.80 31.94
N GLY A 47 1.06 -11.31 31.24
CA GLY A 47 -0.29 -11.13 31.80
C GLY A 47 -0.50 -9.82 32.58
N PHE A 48 0.53 -8.96 32.69
CA PHE A 48 0.42 -7.66 33.36
C PHE A 48 -0.16 -6.59 32.43
N TYR A 49 -1.42 -6.80 32.00
CA TYR A 49 -2.06 -5.99 30.96
C TYR A 49 -2.25 -4.51 31.34
N PHE A 50 -2.59 -4.24 32.61
CA PHE A 50 -2.75 -2.87 33.09
C PHE A 50 -1.45 -2.07 32.98
N ILE A 51 -0.34 -2.63 33.46
CA ILE A 51 1.00 -2.01 33.40
C ILE A 51 1.41 -1.82 31.94
N ALA A 52 1.22 -2.85 31.10
CA ALA A 52 1.51 -2.76 29.67
C ALA A 52 0.75 -1.60 29.01
N ARG A 53 -0.55 -1.45 29.30
CA ARG A 53 -1.38 -0.39 28.73
C ARG A 53 -0.98 0.99 29.26
N ALA A 54 -0.65 1.12 30.54
CA ALA A 54 -0.16 2.36 31.12
C ALA A 54 1.13 2.86 30.43
N ILE A 55 2.10 1.97 30.21
CA ILE A 55 3.34 2.30 29.48
C ILE A 55 3.03 2.75 28.05
N SER A 56 2.14 2.04 27.34
CA SER A 56 1.71 2.40 25.98
C SER A 56 1.03 3.78 25.93
N GLN A 57 0.18 4.09 26.89
CA GLN A 57 -0.49 5.40 26.98
C GLN A 57 0.48 6.54 27.29
N LEU A 58 1.45 6.30 28.19
CA LEU A 58 2.49 7.29 28.49
C LEU A 58 3.37 7.57 27.26
N ALA A 59 3.75 6.52 26.52
CA ALA A 59 4.49 6.67 25.27
C ALA A 59 3.69 7.45 24.22
N ARG A 60 2.39 7.15 24.07
CA ARG A 60 1.48 7.90 23.19
C ARG A 60 1.43 9.38 23.58
N HIS A 61 1.26 9.69 24.87
CA HIS A 61 1.21 11.07 25.34
C HIS A 61 2.53 11.81 25.10
N ARG A 62 3.68 11.16 25.36
CA ARG A 62 4.99 11.81 25.30
C ARG A 62 5.55 11.98 23.89
N TYR A 63 5.26 11.03 23.00
CA TYR A 63 5.87 10.94 21.66
C TYR A 63 4.84 11.02 20.51
N GLY A 64 3.54 10.99 20.80
CA GLY A 64 2.47 11.02 19.80
C GLY A 64 2.36 9.79 18.91
N ILE A 65 2.94 8.66 19.35
CA ILE A 65 2.94 7.37 18.65
C ILE A 65 2.17 6.37 19.52
N GLU A 66 1.06 5.84 19.01
CA GLU A 66 0.30 4.79 19.68
C GLU A 66 0.69 3.41 19.15
N ILE A 67 1.29 2.60 20.02
CA ILE A 67 1.56 1.18 19.75
C ILE A 67 0.87 0.36 20.82
N HIS A 68 -0.06 -0.49 20.43
CA HIS A 68 -0.71 -1.40 21.37
C HIS A 68 0.29 -2.46 21.88
N PRO A 69 0.34 -2.76 23.19
CA PRO A 69 1.30 -3.73 23.73
C PRO A 69 1.15 -5.16 23.18
N GLY A 70 -0.05 -5.52 22.72
CA GLY A 70 -0.35 -6.81 22.10
C GLY A 70 0.19 -6.99 20.67
N ALA A 71 0.61 -5.90 20.00
CA ALA A 71 1.15 -5.98 18.65
C ALA A 71 2.40 -6.86 18.63
N LYS A 72 2.74 -7.42 17.47
CA LYS A 72 4.00 -8.14 17.24
C LYS A 72 4.84 -7.34 16.27
N ILE A 73 6.05 -6.99 16.66
CA ILE A 73 6.93 -6.14 15.86
C ILE A 73 8.29 -6.83 15.75
N GLY A 74 8.78 -6.96 14.52
CA GLY A 74 10.10 -7.48 14.17
C GLY A 74 11.22 -6.54 14.58
N LYS A 75 12.44 -6.82 14.15
CA LYS A 75 13.66 -6.07 14.46
C LYS A 75 13.74 -4.80 13.62
N CYS A 76 14.45 -3.79 14.14
CA CYS A 76 14.82 -2.60 13.37
C CYS A 76 13.63 -1.89 12.71
N LEU A 77 12.49 -1.80 13.40
CA LEU A 77 11.40 -0.92 12.95
C LEU A 77 11.86 0.53 13.04
N PHE A 78 11.82 1.25 11.92
CA PHE A 78 12.04 2.69 11.88
C PHE A 78 10.70 3.41 11.78
N ILE A 79 10.38 4.21 12.79
CA ILE A 79 9.23 5.13 12.76
C ILE A 79 9.80 6.53 12.56
N ASP A 80 9.62 7.09 11.37
CA ASP A 80 10.15 8.41 11.01
C ASP A 80 9.10 9.51 11.23
N HIS A 81 9.51 10.61 11.87
CA HIS A 81 8.71 11.69 12.44
C HIS A 81 7.66 11.24 13.49
N GLY A 82 6.96 10.14 13.25
CA GLY A 82 6.16 9.34 14.17
C GLY A 82 4.82 9.93 14.60
N MET A 83 4.60 11.24 14.48
CA MET A 83 3.38 11.86 14.96
C MET A 83 2.11 11.28 14.33
N GLY A 84 1.15 10.87 15.16
CA GLY A 84 -0.12 10.30 14.69
C GLY A 84 -0.02 8.89 14.13
N VAL A 85 1.09 8.16 14.35
CA VAL A 85 1.16 6.73 14.04
C VAL A 85 0.30 5.93 15.03
N VAL A 86 -0.54 5.04 14.49
CA VAL A 86 -1.43 4.16 15.27
C VAL A 86 -1.24 2.71 14.84
N ILE A 87 -0.78 1.85 15.75
CA ILE A 87 -0.57 0.41 15.54
C ILE A 87 -1.46 -0.36 16.50
N GLY A 88 -2.46 -1.05 15.95
CA GLY A 88 -3.47 -1.76 16.73
C GLY A 88 -3.01 -3.08 17.36
N GLU A 89 -3.87 -3.64 18.20
CA GLU A 89 -3.55 -4.77 19.09
C GLU A 89 -3.05 -6.03 18.39
N THR A 90 -3.70 -6.43 17.30
CA THR A 90 -3.37 -7.68 16.60
C THR A 90 -2.51 -7.43 15.36
N ALA A 91 -1.91 -6.24 15.25
CA ALA A 91 -1.02 -5.90 14.16
C ALA A 91 0.28 -6.70 14.27
N GLU A 92 0.76 -7.18 13.13
CA GLU A 92 2.06 -7.83 13.02
C GLU A 92 2.90 -7.04 12.04
N ILE A 93 4.16 -6.75 12.38
CA ILE A 93 5.10 -6.00 11.55
C ILE A 93 6.40 -6.80 11.48
N GLY A 94 6.89 -7.06 10.27
CA GLY A 94 8.14 -7.77 10.02
C GLY A 94 9.40 -6.97 10.39
N ASP A 95 10.55 -7.50 9.98
CA ASP A 95 11.85 -6.91 10.23
C ASP A 95 12.14 -5.77 9.22
N TYR A 96 12.87 -4.75 9.67
CA TYR A 96 13.37 -3.65 8.84
C TYR A 96 12.29 -2.85 8.09
N CYS A 97 11.10 -2.71 8.64
CA CYS A 97 10.09 -1.80 8.07
C CYS A 97 10.41 -0.34 8.39
N THR A 98 9.95 0.56 7.52
CA THR A 98 9.92 2.02 7.74
C THR A 98 8.48 2.51 7.72
N ILE A 99 8.07 3.25 8.73
CA ILE A 99 6.72 3.83 8.87
C ILE A 99 6.85 5.32 9.10
N TYR A 100 6.25 6.12 8.21
CA TYR A 100 6.18 7.57 8.37
C TYR A 100 5.03 8.01 9.30
N HIS A 101 5.03 9.29 9.67
CA HIS A 101 3.98 9.91 10.48
C HIS A 101 2.56 9.72 9.88
N GLY A 102 1.54 9.78 10.74
CA GLY A 102 0.14 9.70 10.36
C GLY A 102 -0.34 8.34 9.83
N VAL A 103 0.50 7.31 9.87
CA VAL A 103 0.14 5.96 9.42
C VAL A 103 -0.79 5.27 10.41
N THR A 104 -1.77 4.52 9.90
CA THR A 104 -2.67 3.70 10.73
C THR A 104 -2.67 2.25 10.26
N LEU A 105 -2.31 1.34 11.16
CA LEU A 105 -2.54 -0.11 11.05
C LEU A 105 -3.77 -0.47 11.90
N GLY A 106 -4.94 -0.28 11.32
CA GLY A 106 -6.24 -0.28 12.00
C GLY A 106 -7.09 -1.50 11.71
N GLY A 107 -8.19 -1.65 12.46
CA GLY A 107 -9.24 -2.63 12.17
C GLY A 107 -10.40 -1.99 11.41
N THR A 108 -11.25 -2.83 10.81
CA THR A 108 -12.40 -2.42 9.98
C THR A 108 -13.76 -2.50 10.69
N GLY A 109 -13.83 -3.10 11.89
CA GLY A 109 -15.12 -3.35 12.54
C GLY A 109 -15.03 -3.85 13.99
N LYS A 110 -16.10 -4.52 14.44
CA LYS A 110 -16.28 -5.05 15.82
C LYS A 110 -15.78 -6.48 16.01
N ASP A 111 -15.16 -7.06 14.99
CA ASP A 111 -14.72 -8.45 15.04
C ASP A 111 -13.75 -8.70 16.18
N LYS A 112 -13.99 -9.80 16.91
CA LYS A 112 -13.13 -10.24 17.99
C LYS A 112 -12.05 -11.16 17.41
N GLY A 113 -10.78 -10.91 17.75
CA GLY A 113 -9.63 -11.68 17.25
C GLY A 113 -8.69 -10.88 16.34
N LYS A 114 -8.08 -11.56 15.35
CA LYS A 114 -7.18 -10.94 14.37
C LYS A 114 -7.99 -10.00 13.46
N ARG A 115 -7.69 -8.71 13.53
CA ARG A 115 -8.44 -7.64 12.88
C ARG A 115 -7.58 -6.49 12.37
N HIS A 116 -6.28 -6.55 12.62
CA HIS A 116 -5.30 -5.56 12.16
C HIS A 116 -4.34 -6.21 11.16
N PRO A 117 -3.62 -5.43 10.34
CA PRO A 117 -2.79 -5.95 9.26
C PRO A 117 -1.62 -6.83 9.74
N THR A 118 -1.11 -7.65 8.82
CA THR A 118 0.17 -8.34 8.94
C THR A 118 1.11 -7.78 7.87
N VAL A 119 2.10 -7.00 8.29
CA VAL A 119 3.09 -6.37 7.42
C VAL A 119 4.32 -7.26 7.34
N GLY A 120 4.75 -7.58 6.13
CA GLY A 120 5.98 -8.34 5.83
C GLY A 120 7.26 -7.59 6.19
N ASN A 121 8.39 -8.08 5.68
CA ASN A 121 9.72 -7.50 5.91
C ASN A 121 10.04 -6.40 4.90
N ASN A 122 10.90 -5.44 5.30
CA ASN A 122 11.39 -4.35 4.47
C ASN A 122 10.29 -3.46 3.84
N VAL A 123 9.09 -3.45 4.42
CA VAL A 123 7.97 -2.66 3.89
C VAL A 123 8.18 -1.19 4.20
N LEU A 124 7.96 -0.33 3.20
CA LEU A 124 7.92 1.11 3.35
C LEU A 124 6.46 1.58 3.39
N ILE A 125 6.04 2.23 4.47
CA ILE A 125 4.71 2.82 4.61
C ILE A 125 4.86 4.33 4.72
N SER A 126 4.52 5.03 3.63
CA SER A 126 4.63 6.48 3.51
C SER A 126 3.61 7.23 4.34
N ALA A 127 3.85 8.54 4.48
CA ALA A 127 3.12 9.42 5.38
C ALA A 127 1.60 9.35 5.16
N GLY A 128 0.85 9.28 6.26
CA GLY A 128 -0.61 9.33 6.24
C GLY A 128 -1.34 8.09 5.72
N ALA A 129 -0.63 7.03 5.28
CA ALA A 129 -1.28 5.82 4.76
C ALA A 129 -2.17 5.12 5.80
N LYS A 130 -3.27 4.53 5.34
CA LYS A 130 -4.24 3.78 6.16
C LYS A 130 -4.33 2.34 5.64
N ILE A 131 -4.02 1.38 6.51
CA ILE A 131 -4.06 -0.06 6.21
C ILE A 131 -5.05 -0.66 7.20
N LEU A 132 -6.24 -1.03 6.72
CA LEU A 132 -7.39 -1.38 7.57
C LEU A 132 -7.83 -2.83 7.37
N GLY A 133 -7.81 -3.61 8.44
CA GLY A 133 -8.33 -4.98 8.46
C GLY A 133 -7.24 -6.06 8.56
N PRO A 134 -7.63 -7.34 8.71
CA PRO A 134 -6.72 -8.47 8.90
C PRO A 134 -6.08 -8.95 7.59
N MET A 135 -5.47 -8.05 6.82
CA MET A 135 -4.86 -8.36 5.52
C MET A 135 -3.34 -8.45 5.60
N LYS A 136 -2.76 -9.19 4.65
CA LYS A 136 -1.31 -9.31 4.50
C LYS A 136 -0.75 -8.26 3.53
N ILE A 137 0.34 -7.63 3.94
CA ILE A 137 1.21 -6.81 3.08
C ILE A 137 2.49 -7.59 2.86
N GLY A 138 2.81 -7.90 1.61
CA GLY A 138 3.98 -8.69 1.23
C GLY A 138 5.31 -7.99 1.52
N ASP A 139 6.38 -8.79 1.49
CA ASP A 139 7.75 -8.31 1.71
C ASP A 139 8.16 -7.32 0.62
N ASN A 140 8.99 -6.34 1.00
CA ASN A 140 9.47 -5.24 0.13
C ASN A 140 8.35 -4.42 -0.54
N ALA A 141 7.11 -4.53 -0.07
CA ALA A 141 6.03 -3.70 -0.57
C ALA A 141 6.25 -2.22 -0.18
N LYS A 142 5.66 -1.32 -0.97
CA LYS A 142 5.62 0.11 -0.68
C LYS A 142 4.20 0.61 -0.69
N ILE A 143 3.77 1.23 0.40
CA ILE A 143 2.47 1.89 0.49
C ILE A 143 2.71 3.38 0.37
N GLY A 144 2.16 3.99 -0.68
CA GLY A 144 2.31 5.41 -0.98
C GLY A 144 1.61 6.32 0.02
N ALA A 145 1.99 7.60 -0.01
CA ALA A 145 1.46 8.58 0.92
C ALA A 145 -0.06 8.72 0.78
N ASN A 146 -0.75 8.81 1.92
CA ASN A 146 -2.21 8.89 2.03
C ASN A 146 -2.99 7.76 1.32
N ALA A 147 -2.34 6.67 0.92
CA ALA A 147 -3.03 5.54 0.32
C ALA A 147 -3.95 4.85 1.35
N VAL A 148 -5.11 4.38 0.90
CA VAL A 148 -6.04 3.59 1.72
C VAL A 148 -6.06 2.16 1.20
N VAL A 149 -5.34 1.28 1.89
CA VAL A 149 -5.21 -0.13 1.53
C VAL A 149 -6.33 -0.90 2.22
N LEU A 150 -7.11 -1.64 1.42
CA LEU A 150 -8.26 -2.44 1.88
C LEU A 150 -8.20 -3.90 1.40
N THR A 151 -7.17 -4.26 0.65
CA THR A 151 -6.95 -5.59 0.08
C THR A 151 -5.53 -6.04 0.35
N GLU A 152 -5.28 -7.35 0.27
CA GLU A 152 -3.93 -7.89 0.36
C GLU A 152 -3.01 -7.30 -0.71
N VAL A 153 -1.73 -7.21 -0.38
CA VAL A 153 -0.69 -6.64 -1.24
C VAL A 153 0.39 -7.69 -1.43
N GLU A 154 0.66 -8.03 -2.69
CA GLU A 154 1.73 -8.96 -3.04
C GLU A 154 3.12 -8.40 -2.68
N PRO A 155 4.13 -9.27 -2.50
CA PRO A 155 5.52 -8.83 -2.36
C PRO A 155 5.97 -7.95 -3.54
N ASP A 156 6.98 -7.12 -3.31
CA ASP A 156 7.61 -6.25 -4.31
C ASP A 156 6.62 -5.32 -5.05
N THR A 157 5.47 -5.03 -4.43
CA THR A 157 4.39 -4.24 -5.05
C THR A 157 4.29 -2.85 -4.42
N THR A 158 4.04 -1.82 -5.24
CA THR A 158 3.72 -0.47 -4.73
C THR A 158 2.21 -0.24 -4.77
N VAL A 159 1.62 0.37 -3.75
CA VAL A 159 0.18 0.68 -3.70
C VAL A 159 -0.02 2.17 -3.49
N VAL A 160 -0.86 2.80 -4.32
CA VAL A 160 -1.16 4.24 -4.26
C VAL A 160 -2.64 4.54 -4.44
N GLY A 161 -3.09 5.69 -3.93
CA GLY A 161 -4.44 6.20 -4.14
C GLY A 161 -5.48 5.79 -3.08
N VAL A 162 -6.70 6.27 -3.29
CA VAL A 162 -7.85 6.05 -2.41
C VAL A 162 -9.07 5.66 -3.26
N PRO A 163 -9.52 4.39 -3.27
CA PRO A 163 -8.87 3.24 -2.63
C PRO A 163 -7.52 2.90 -3.29
N GLY A 164 -6.63 2.26 -2.52
CA GLY A 164 -5.29 1.90 -2.95
C GLY A 164 -5.30 0.90 -4.09
N ARG A 165 -4.55 1.18 -5.16
CA ARG A 165 -4.36 0.31 -6.32
C ARG A 165 -2.91 -0.11 -6.42
N ALA A 166 -2.70 -1.39 -6.69
CA ALA A 166 -1.38 -1.96 -6.91
C ALA A 166 -0.81 -1.46 -8.26
N VAL A 167 0.38 -0.88 -8.20
CA VAL A 167 1.21 -0.53 -9.35
C VAL A 167 2.53 -1.30 -9.22
N LYS A 168 2.83 -2.11 -10.24
CA LYS A 168 4.10 -2.85 -10.29
C LYS A 168 5.14 -2.03 -11.06
N ARG A 169 6.33 -1.87 -10.49
CA ARG A 169 7.51 -1.49 -11.27
C ARG A 169 8.02 -2.74 -11.99
N ALA A 170 8.48 -2.58 -13.23
CA ALA A 170 8.95 -3.69 -14.04
C ALA A 170 10.23 -4.30 -13.46
N GLY A 171 10.12 -5.47 -12.83
CA GLY A 171 11.22 -6.42 -12.65
C GLY A 171 12.29 -6.13 -11.59
N GLU A 172 12.31 -4.96 -10.95
CA GLU A 172 13.36 -4.62 -9.98
C GLU A 172 12.94 -4.88 -8.52
N ARG A 173 13.68 -5.76 -7.84
CA ARG A 173 13.56 -5.98 -6.40
C ARG A 173 14.30 -4.87 -5.65
N ILE A 174 13.54 -3.89 -5.18
CA ILE A 174 14.04 -2.73 -4.45
C ILE A 174 13.82 -2.90 -2.94
N ARG A 175 14.84 -2.58 -2.13
CA ARG A 175 14.69 -2.48 -0.67
C ARG A 175 14.07 -1.14 -0.31
N GLN A 176 12.74 -1.07 -0.40
CA GLN A 176 11.96 0.17 -0.27
C GLN A 176 12.26 0.95 1.02
N SER A 177 12.42 0.24 2.16
CA SER A 177 12.75 0.85 3.46
C SER A 177 14.12 1.56 3.53
N PHE A 178 15.02 1.28 2.58
CA PHE A 178 16.37 1.85 2.51
C PHE A 178 16.50 2.91 1.41
N GLU A 179 15.91 2.68 0.24
CA GLU A 179 16.03 3.62 -0.89
C GLU A 179 15.19 4.89 -0.69
N LEU A 180 14.06 4.79 0.01
CA LEU A 180 13.18 5.92 0.34
C LEU A 180 12.76 6.80 -0.87
N ASP A 181 12.85 6.29 -2.11
CA ASP A 181 12.37 7.00 -3.30
C ASP A 181 10.85 7.10 -3.23
N GLN A 182 10.31 8.27 -2.91
CA GLN A 182 8.86 8.52 -2.81
C GLN A 182 8.30 9.28 -4.02
N ILE A 183 9.13 9.67 -4.98
CA ILE A 183 8.75 10.57 -6.07
C ILE A 183 8.34 9.78 -7.31
N HIS A 184 9.11 8.76 -7.68
CA HIS A 184 8.91 8.07 -8.96
C HIS A 184 7.91 6.92 -8.87
N ILE A 185 6.67 7.19 -8.46
CA ILE A 185 5.66 6.14 -8.34
C ILE A 185 4.77 6.13 -9.59
N PRO A 186 4.52 4.96 -10.21
CA PRO A 186 3.60 4.90 -11.35
C PRO A 186 2.20 5.35 -10.94
N ASP A 187 1.56 6.18 -11.77
CA ASP A 187 0.18 6.61 -11.56
C ASP A 187 -0.80 5.57 -12.18
N PRO A 188 -1.65 4.93 -11.36
CA PRO A 188 -2.61 3.94 -11.87
C PRO A 188 -3.62 4.56 -12.84
N VAL A 189 -3.98 5.84 -12.68
CA VAL A 189 -4.94 6.50 -13.56
C VAL A 189 -4.33 6.73 -14.94
N SER A 190 -3.10 7.25 -14.99
CA SER A 190 -2.34 7.39 -16.24
C SER A 190 -2.14 6.04 -16.95
N GLN A 191 -1.90 4.95 -16.20
CA GLN A 191 -1.78 3.61 -16.80
C GLN A 191 -3.08 3.15 -17.47
N GLU A 192 -4.23 3.35 -16.83
CA GLU A 192 -5.53 3.03 -17.42
C GLU A 192 -5.84 3.93 -18.62
N PHE A 193 -5.50 5.22 -18.60
CA PHE A 193 -5.64 6.09 -19.77
C PHE A 193 -4.80 5.61 -20.95
N CYS A 194 -3.54 5.19 -20.72
CA CYS A 194 -2.71 4.60 -21.77
C CYS A 194 -3.33 3.33 -22.34
N ARG A 195 -3.89 2.46 -21.50
CA ARG A 195 -4.56 1.23 -21.91
C ARG A 195 -5.80 1.51 -22.76
N LEU A 196 -6.65 2.43 -22.32
CA LEU A 196 -7.85 2.83 -23.04
C LEU A 196 -7.51 3.48 -24.39
N ARG A 197 -6.47 4.31 -24.45
CA ARG A 197 -6.01 4.91 -25.72
C ARG A 197 -5.56 3.86 -26.73
N ALA A 198 -4.77 2.88 -26.29
CA ALA A 198 -4.33 1.78 -27.14
C ALA A 198 -5.51 0.95 -27.66
N GLU A 199 -6.51 0.71 -26.81
CA GLU A 199 -7.72 -0.03 -27.21
C GLU A 199 -8.58 0.77 -28.21
N ILE A 200 -8.71 2.08 -28.01
CA ILE A 200 -9.39 2.96 -28.98
C ILE A 200 -8.67 2.94 -30.33
N GLU A 201 -7.33 2.98 -30.35
CA GLU A 201 -6.54 2.89 -31.58
C GLU A 201 -6.70 1.53 -32.26
N ARG A 202 -6.76 0.43 -31.51
CA ARG A 202 -7.05 -0.92 -32.01
C ARG A 202 -8.43 -0.99 -32.67
N LEU A 203 -9.47 -0.55 -31.95
CA LEU A 203 -10.86 -0.56 -32.44
C LEU A 203 -11.05 0.33 -33.67
N LYS A 204 -10.41 1.50 -33.72
CA LYS A 204 -10.42 2.36 -34.92
C LYS A 204 -9.76 1.68 -36.12
N SER A 205 -8.68 0.94 -35.90
CA SER A 205 -7.99 0.20 -36.96
C SER A 205 -8.86 -0.94 -37.50
N GLU A 206 -9.54 -1.68 -36.61
CA GLU A 206 -10.48 -2.73 -36.99
C GLU A 206 -11.69 -2.17 -37.76
N LEU A 207 -12.30 -1.08 -37.28
CA LEU A 207 -13.38 -0.39 -38.00
C LEU A 207 -12.97 -0.01 -39.42
N LYS A 208 -11.77 0.55 -39.59
CA LYS A 208 -11.25 0.89 -40.91
C LYS A 208 -11.12 -0.33 -41.82
N THR A 209 -10.65 -1.47 -41.30
CA THR A 209 -10.59 -2.71 -42.10
C THR A 209 -11.97 -3.24 -42.50
N TYR A 210 -12.98 -3.10 -41.63
CA TYR A 210 -14.35 -3.46 -41.96
C TYR A 210 -14.97 -2.50 -42.98
N GLU A 211 -14.72 -1.19 -42.88
CA GLU A 211 -15.15 -0.19 -43.86
C GLU A 211 -14.53 -0.49 -45.24
N GLU A 212 -13.23 -0.78 -45.30
CA GLU A 212 -12.55 -1.15 -46.55
C GLU A 212 -13.10 -2.46 -47.15
N ALA A 213 -13.43 -3.46 -46.31
CA ALA A 213 -14.04 -4.70 -46.76
C ALA A 213 -15.47 -4.48 -47.26
N PHE A 214 -16.25 -3.65 -46.57
CA PHE A 214 -17.62 -3.29 -46.97
C PHE A 214 -17.63 -2.56 -48.31
N GLU A 215 -16.74 -1.58 -48.51
CA GLU A 215 -16.59 -0.90 -49.80
C GLU A 215 -16.20 -1.87 -50.93
N ARG A 216 -15.30 -2.83 -50.67
CA ARG A 216 -14.98 -3.87 -51.66
C ARG A 216 -16.19 -4.72 -52.02
N ILE A 217 -16.98 -5.15 -51.04
CA ILE A 217 -18.21 -5.93 -51.27
C ILE A 217 -19.22 -5.10 -52.08
N LYS A 218 -19.36 -3.81 -51.76
CA LYS A 218 -20.27 -2.89 -52.46
C LYS A 218 -19.91 -2.74 -53.95
N VAL A 219 -18.62 -2.72 -54.27
CA VAL A 219 -18.11 -2.70 -55.66
C VAL A 219 -18.33 -4.05 -56.37
N LEU A 220 -18.16 -5.16 -55.66
CA LEU A 220 -18.32 -6.52 -56.20
C LEU A 220 -19.79 -6.93 -56.40
N CYS A 221 -20.71 -6.41 -55.59
CA CYS A 221 -22.16 -6.67 -55.66
C CYS A 221 -22.95 -5.35 -55.66
N PRO A 222 -23.02 -4.63 -56.80
CA PRO A 222 -23.69 -3.33 -56.86
C PRO A 222 -25.21 -3.36 -56.58
N ASP A 223 -25.87 -4.53 -56.69
CA ASP A 223 -27.30 -4.69 -56.43
C ASP A 223 -27.68 -4.92 -54.95
N THR A 224 -26.70 -5.06 -54.04
CA THR A 224 -26.94 -5.33 -52.61
C THR A 224 -27.78 -4.24 -51.90
N GLU A 225 -27.67 -2.97 -52.30
CA GLU A 225 -28.51 -1.90 -51.75
C GLU A 225 -30.00 -2.04 -52.12
N LYS A 226 -30.31 -2.65 -53.27
CA LYS A 226 -31.69 -2.92 -53.67
C LYS A 226 -32.26 -4.13 -52.95
N ASP A 227 -31.47 -5.19 -52.75
CA ASP A 227 -31.92 -6.41 -52.08
C ASP A 227 -32.09 -6.23 -50.57
N ILE A 228 -31.19 -5.50 -49.90
CA ILE A 228 -31.29 -5.19 -48.45
C ILE A 228 -32.52 -4.30 -48.16
N LYS A 229 -32.82 -3.31 -49.01
CA LYS A 229 -34.03 -2.48 -48.86
C LYS A 229 -35.32 -3.27 -49.13
N LYS A 230 -35.26 -4.29 -50.00
CA LYS A 230 -36.39 -5.16 -50.33
C LYS A 230 -36.68 -6.18 -49.22
N GLU A 231 -35.67 -6.61 -48.48
CA GLU A 231 -35.82 -7.45 -47.28
C GLU A 231 -36.24 -6.65 -46.04
N ALA A 232 -35.65 -5.47 -45.78
CA ALA A 232 -36.07 -4.60 -44.69
C ALA A 232 -37.53 -4.12 -44.84
N GLY A 233 -37.96 -3.79 -46.06
CA GLY A 233 -39.37 -3.45 -46.35
C GLY A 233 -40.33 -4.64 -46.37
N LYS A 234 -39.85 -5.89 -46.35
CA LYS A 234 -40.69 -7.08 -46.13
C LYS A 234 -40.89 -7.36 -44.65
N ALA A 235 -39.86 -7.16 -43.82
CA ALA A 235 -39.94 -7.33 -42.38
C ALA A 235 -40.86 -6.29 -41.70
N GLU A 236 -40.94 -5.07 -42.23
CA GLU A 236 -41.89 -4.03 -41.73
C GLU A 236 -43.34 -4.24 -42.17
N ASN A 237 -43.64 -5.18 -43.08
CA ASN A 237 -44.99 -5.46 -43.59
C ASN A 237 -45.57 -6.81 -43.09
N GLU A 238 -44.89 -7.50 -42.17
CA GLU A 238 -45.33 -8.76 -41.54
C GLU A 238 -45.73 -8.59 -40.05
N GLU A 239 -45.78 -7.36 -39.51
CA GLU A 239 -46.50 -7.00 -38.27
C GLU A 239 -47.86 -6.34 -38.57
#